data_AF-A0A523HMN7-F1
#
_entry.id   AF-A0A523HMN7-F1
#
_cell.length_a   1.000
_cell.length_b   1.000
_cell.length_c   1.000
_cell.angle_alpha   90.00
_cell.angle_beta   90.00
_cell.angle_gamma   90.00
#
_symmetry.space_group_name_H-M   'P 1'
#
loop_
_entity.id
_entity.type
_entity.pdbx_description
1 polymer ?
#
loop_
_entity_poly.entity_id
_entity_poly.type
_entity_poly.pdbx_seq_one_letter_code
_entity_poly.pdbx_strand_id
1 'polypeptide(L)'
;MIEALAELSKRIYWVKPIAYLMGFGFFGLFAYTVFSTNANEADVYLIPSVLGVIWSLLFISIVSIFPYVPSKPSSDEKFFKKLKVRFKRAIYHLLGLLFLILTIAVILLSLKMFGIWRADY
;
A
#
# COMPACT_ATOMS: atom_id res chain seq x y z
N MET A 1 8.18 -15.36 2.55
CA MET A 1 7.78 -13.94 2.38
C MET A 1 6.31 -13.80 1.99
N ILE A 2 5.90 -14.28 0.80
CA ILE A 2 4.51 -14.11 0.34
C ILE A 2 3.47 -14.78 1.24
N GLU A 3 3.84 -15.88 1.94
CA GLU A 3 2.96 -16.51 2.92
C GLU A 3 2.74 -15.63 4.15
N ALA A 4 3.77 -14.97 4.66
CA ALA A 4 3.65 -14.03 5.78
C ALA A 4 2.81 -12.79 5.42
N LEU A 5 3.00 -12.25 4.20
CA LEU A 5 2.16 -11.16 3.68
C LEU A 5 0.70 -11.61 3.49
N ALA A 6 0.48 -12.84 3.02
CA ALA A 6 -0.86 -13.41 2.88
C ALA A 6 -1.54 -13.63 4.24
N GLU A 7 -0.82 -14.15 5.23
CA GLU A 7 -1.35 -14.33 6.59
C GLU A 7 -1.67 -13.00 7.27
N LEU A 8 -0.74 -12.03 7.17
CA LEU A 8 -0.96 -10.68 7.65
C LEU A 8 -2.20 -10.07 7.00
N SER A 9 -2.28 -10.08 5.66
CA SER A 9 -3.40 -9.50 4.91
C SER A 9 -4.75 -10.10 5.28
N LYS A 10 -4.83 -11.40 5.57
CA LYS A 10 -6.06 -12.04 6.06
C LYS A 10 -6.46 -11.55 7.44
N ARG A 11 -5.49 -11.37 8.35
CA ARG A 11 -5.74 -10.85 9.70
C ARG A 11 -6.19 -9.39 9.68
N ILE A 12 -5.61 -8.57 8.81
CA ILE A 12 -5.95 -7.14 8.68
C ILE A 12 -7.03 -6.86 7.63
N TYR A 13 -7.66 -7.90 7.06
CA TYR A 13 -8.65 -7.73 5.99
C TYR A 13 -9.84 -6.85 6.42
N TRP A 14 -10.21 -6.88 7.71
CA TRP A 14 -11.25 -6.03 8.28
C TRP A 14 -10.94 -4.52 8.23
N VAL A 15 -9.67 -4.13 8.07
CA VAL A 15 -9.24 -2.73 7.94
C VAL A 15 -9.50 -2.20 6.52
N LYS A 16 -9.86 -3.06 5.56
CA LYS A 16 -10.14 -2.68 4.17
C LYS A 16 -11.06 -1.45 4.02
N PRO A 17 -12.25 -1.36 4.66
CA PRO A 17 -13.08 -0.16 4.59
C PRO A 17 -12.37 1.08 5.15
N ILE A 18 -11.61 0.94 6.25
CA ILE A 18 -10.84 2.04 6.84
C ILE A 18 -9.77 2.53 5.86
N ALA A 19 -9.09 1.62 5.17
CA ALA A 19 -8.08 1.97 4.17
C ALA A 19 -8.69 2.75 2.98
N TYR A 20 -9.89 2.37 2.54
CA TYR A 20 -10.62 3.14 1.52
C TYR A 20 -11.08 4.51 2.04
N LEU A 21 -11.64 4.58 3.24
CA LEU A 21 -12.05 5.85 3.86
C LEU A 21 -10.86 6.80 4.01
N MET A 22 -9.71 6.27 4.45
CA MET A 22 -8.46 7.02 4.54
C MET A 22 -8.02 7.52 3.16
N GLY A 23 -8.09 6.65 2.14
CA GLY A 23 -7.76 7.01 0.76
C GLY A 23 -8.66 8.12 0.21
N PHE A 24 -9.98 8.00 0.39
CA PHE A 24 -10.93 9.04 -0.01
C PHE A 24 -10.72 10.34 0.76
N GLY A 25 -10.45 10.26 2.06
CA GLY A 25 -10.19 11.43 2.90
C GLY A 25 -8.95 12.20 2.44
N PHE A 26 -7.81 11.52 2.29
CA PHE A 26 -6.57 12.15 1.85
C PHE A 26 -6.62 12.60 0.39
N PHE A 27 -7.33 11.87 -0.48
CA PHE A 27 -7.53 12.31 -1.85
C PHE A 27 -8.42 13.56 -1.92
N GLY A 28 -9.46 13.62 -1.08
CA GLY A 28 -10.30 14.81 -0.93
C GLY A 28 -9.51 16.02 -0.40
N LEU A 29 -8.64 15.80 0.59
CA LEU A 29 -7.73 16.83 1.09
C LEU A 29 -6.76 17.29 0.00
N PHE A 30 -6.17 16.36 -0.75
CA PHE A 30 -5.30 16.69 -1.88
C PHE A 30 -6.04 17.55 -2.91
N ALA A 31 -7.23 17.14 -3.34
CA ALA A 31 -8.05 17.91 -4.26
C ALA A 31 -8.35 19.31 -3.70
N TYR A 32 -8.75 19.41 -2.43
CA TYR A 32 -8.98 20.69 -1.77
C TYR A 32 -7.74 21.58 -1.80
N THR A 33 -6.55 21.06 -1.49
CA THR A 33 -5.31 21.84 -1.50
C THR A 33 -4.92 22.32 -2.89
N VAL A 34 -5.16 21.50 -3.93
CA VAL A 34 -4.85 21.85 -5.32
C VAL A 34 -5.79 22.93 -5.86
N PHE A 35 -7.06 22.91 -5.45
CA PHE A 35 -8.06 23.90 -5.87
C PHE A 35 -8.15 25.13 -4.95
N SER A 36 -7.45 25.13 -3.81
CA SER A 36 -7.44 26.28 -2.90
C SER A 36 -6.63 27.43 -3.50
N THR A 37 -7.18 28.64 -3.44
CA THR A 37 -6.49 29.87 -3.86
C THR A 37 -5.56 30.43 -2.78
N ASN A 38 -5.60 29.88 -1.56
CA ASN A 38 -4.76 30.29 -0.45
C ASN A 38 -3.42 29.56 -0.50
N ALA A 39 -2.39 30.21 -1.07
CA ALA A 39 -1.06 29.63 -1.25
C ALA A 39 -0.44 29.09 0.06
N ASN A 40 -0.61 29.81 1.18
CA ASN A 40 -0.04 29.40 2.47
C ASN A 40 -0.69 28.13 3.04
N GLU A 41 -2.00 27.95 2.87
CA GLU A 41 -2.68 26.73 3.35
C GLU A 41 -2.44 25.54 2.41
N ALA A 42 -2.34 25.81 1.10
CA ALA A 42 -2.02 24.80 0.11
C ALA A 42 -0.64 24.17 0.37
N ASP A 43 0.38 24.97 0.67
CA ASP A 43 1.74 24.47 0.93
C ASP A 43 1.83 23.56 2.18
N VAL A 44 1.06 23.84 3.22
CA VAL A 44 1.09 23.07 4.48
C VAL A 44 0.49 21.67 4.30
N TYR A 45 -0.62 21.54 3.56
CA TYR A 45 -1.39 20.30 3.48
C TYR A 45 -1.15 19.47 2.22
N LEU A 46 -0.55 20.04 1.17
CA LEU A 46 -0.32 19.32 -0.08
C LEU A 46 0.60 18.11 0.10
N ILE A 47 1.73 18.26 0.81
CA ILE A 47 2.65 17.13 1.02
C ILE A 47 2.04 16.06 1.94
N PRO A 48 1.44 16.39 3.11
CA PRO A 48 0.77 15.40 3.97
C PRO A 48 -0.38 14.67 3.27
N SER A 49 -1.15 15.35 2.42
CA SER A 49 -2.27 14.74 1.69
C SER A 49 -1.78 13.69 0.69
N VAL A 50 -0.72 13.99 -0.07
CA VAL A 50 -0.08 13.02 -0.98
C VAL A 50 0.49 11.84 -0.20
N LEU A 51 1.19 12.08 0.90
CA LEU A 51 1.75 11.02 1.73
C LEU A 51 0.64 10.10 2.29
N GLY A 52 -0.48 10.67 2.74
CA GLY A 52 -1.64 9.94 3.20
C GLY A 52 -2.32 9.10 2.11
N VAL A 53 -2.40 9.61 0.88
CA VAL A 53 -2.86 8.82 -0.29
C VAL A 53 -1.93 7.63 -0.52
N ILE A 54 -0.62 7.83 -0.50
CA ILE A 54 0.35 6.74 -0.72
C ILE A 54 0.24 5.67 0.37
N TRP A 55 0.14 6.05 1.64
CA TRP A 55 -0.12 5.12 2.74
C TRP A 55 -1.42 4.33 2.52
N SER A 56 -2.49 5.01 2.11
CA SER A 56 -3.78 4.37 1.82
C SER A 56 -3.65 3.34 0.71
N LEU A 57 -2.92 3.67 -0.37
CA LEU A 57 -2.65 2.74 -1.47
C LEU A 57 -1.83 1.53 -1.02
N LEU A 58 -0.85 1.70 -0.12
CA LEU A 58 -0.12 0.57 0.46
C LEU A 58 -1.05 -0.33 1.28
N PHE A 59 -1.91 0.23 2.13
CA PHE A 59 -2.88 -0.55 2.90
C PHE A 59 -3.88 -1.27 2.01
N ILE A 60 -4.42 -0.59 0.99
CA ILE A 60 -5.33 -1.20 0.02
C ILE A 60 -4.64 -2.32 -0.75
N SER A 61 -3.38 -2.12 -1.15
CA SER A 61 -2.58 -3.12 -1.87
C SER A 61 -2.38 -4.37 -1.03
N ILE A 62 -2.02 -4.23 0.25
CA ILE A 62 -1.79 -5.41 1.10
C ILE A 62 -3.08 -6.23 1.31
N VAL A 63 -4.23 -5.59 1.54
CA VAL A 63 -5.51 -6.27 1.78
C VAL A 63 -6.25 -6.70 0.51
N SER A 64 -5.84 -6.24 -0.67
CA SER A 64 -6.51 -6.57 -1.95
C SER A 64 -5.70 -7.55 -2.80
N ILE A 65 -4.37 -7.60 -2.65
CA ILE A 65 -3.51 -8.45 -3.46
C ILE A 65 -3.19 -9.75 -2.71
N PHE A 66 -2.61 -9.67 -1.52
CA PHE A 66 -2.04 -10.82 -0.84
C PHE A 66 -3.02 -11.85 -0.25
N PRO A 67 -4.31 -11.56 0.01
CA PRO A 67 -5.26 -12.60 0.42
C PRO A 67 -5.47 -13.68 -0.65
N TYR A 68 -5.25 -13.33 -1.92
CA TYR A 68 -5.47 -14.21 -3.08
C TYR A 68 -4.20 -14.93 -3.54
N VAL A 69 -3.14 -14.96 -2.71
CA VAL A 69 -1.93 -15.74 -2.99
C VAL A 69 -2.34 -17.22 -3.18
N PRO A 70 -2.03 -17.83 -4.34
CA PRO A 70 -2.44 -19.21 -4.61
C PRO A 70 -1.73 -20.18 -3.67
N SER A 71 -2.47 -21.18 -3.21
CA SER A 71 -1.97 -22.27 -2.37
C SER A 71 -0.87 -23.06 -3.09
N LYS A 72 -0.04 -23.75 -2.29
CA LYS A 72 0.97 -24.68 -2.81
C LYS A 72 0.27 -25.76 -3.66
N PRO A 73 0.78 -26.09 -4.86
CA PRO A 73 0.17 -27.13 -5.68
C PRO A 73 0.24 -28.48 -4.96
N SER A 74 -0.84 -29.25 -4.97
CA SER A 74 -0.86 -30.59 -4.37
C SER A 74 -0.07 -31.59 -5.23
N SER A 75 0.33 -32.72 -4.62
CA SER A 75 1.01 -33.83 -5.31
C SER A 75 0.18 -34.37 -6.49
N ASP A 76 -1.14 -34.30 -6.39
CA ASP A 76 -2.09 -34.93 -7.33
C ASP A 76 -2.45 -34.04 -8.53
N GLU A 77 -1.95 -32.80 -8.58
CA GLU A 77 -2.23 -31.90 -9.71
C GLU A 77 -1.41 -32.25 -10.97
N LYS A 78 -2.06 -32.13 -12.14
CA LYS A 78 -1.43 -32.27 -13.47
C LYS A 78 -0.28 -31.26 -13.65
N PHE A 79 0.77 -31.66 -14.38
CA PHE A 79 1.99 -30.86 -14.60
C PHE A 79 1.72 -29.40 -15.06
N PHE A 80 0.79 -29.21 -16.00
CA PHE A 80 0.43 -27.87 -16.48
C PHE A 80 -0.22 -26.98 -15.41
N LYS A 81 -1.03 -27.56 -14.50
CA LYS A 81 -1.60 -26.81 -13.36
C LYS A 81 -0.50 -26.40 -12.40
N LYS A 82 0.45 -27.30 -12.10
CA LYS A 82 1.63 -27.03 -11.27
C LYS A 82 2.47 -25.87 -11.84
N LEU A 83 2.71 -25.85 -13.14
CA LEU A 83 3.49 -24.78 -13.80
C LEU A 83 2.76 -23.42 -13.73
N LYS A 84 1.44 -23.40 -14.00
CA LYS A 84 0.62 -22.19 -13.90
C LYS A 84 0.62 -21.60 -12.49
N VAL A 85 0.49 -22.45 -11.46
CA VAL A 85 0.55 -22.02 -10.06
C VAL A 85 1.92 -21.45 -9.72
N ARG A 86 3.01 -22.12 -10.13
CA ARG A 86 4.38 -21.62 -9.92
C ARG A 86 4.60 -20.25 -10.56
N PHE A 87 4.15 -20.05 -11.79
CA PHE A 87 4.26 -18.76 -12.48
C PHE A 87 3.50 -17.65 -11.76
N LYS A 88 2.24 -17.91 -11.36
CA LYS A 88 1.47 -16.95 -10.56
C LYS A 88 2.19 -16.60 -9.26
N ARG A 89 2.73 -17.59 -8.54
CA ARG A 89 3.47 -17.35 -7.29
C ARG A 89 4.73 -16.52 -7.52
N ALA A 90 5.43 -16.70 -8.64
CA ALA A 90 6.59 -15.88 -9.00
C ALA A 90 6.20 -14.39 -9.14
N ILE A 91 5.05 -14.09 -9.78
CA ILE A 91 4.52 -12.72 -9.85
C ILE A 91 4.23 -12.17 -8.44
N TYR A 92 3.61 -12.95 -7.56
CA TYR A 92 3.38 -12.54 -6.17
C TYR A 92 4.67 -12.28 -5.39
N HIS A 93 5.76 -12.99 -5.68
CA HIS A 93 7.06 -12.68 -5.09
C HIS A 93 7.59 -11.32 -5.57
N LEU A 94 7.47 -11.02 -6.87
CA LEU A 94 7.86 -9.72 -7.42
C LEU A 94 7.02 -8.58 -6.81
N LEU A 95 5.70 -8.75 -6.74
CA LEU A 95 4.79 -7.80 -6.11
C LEU A 95 5.08 -7.61 -4.62
N GLY A 96 5.40 -8.70 -3.90
CA GLY A 96 5.80 -8.64 -2.50
C GLY A 96 7.10 -7.87 -2.28
N LEU A 97 8.10 -8.08 -3.15
CA LEU A 97 9.35 -7.33 -3.08
C LEU A 97 9.12 -5.84 -3.37
N LEU A 98 8.36 -5.52 -4.42
CA LEU A 98 7.99 -4.16 -4.75
C LEU A 98 7.24 -3.49 -3.60
N PHE A 99 6.26 -4.18 -3.00
CA PHE A 99 5.53 -3.69 -1.84
C PHE A 99 6.44 -3.34 -0.66
N LEU A 100 7.41 -4.20 -0.35
CA LEU A 100 8.38 -3.95 0.73
C LEU A 100 9.25 -2.73 0.42
N ILE A 101 9.77 -2.62 -0.80
CA ILE A 101 10.58 -1.47 -1.24
C ILE A 101 9.77 -0.17 -1.11
N LEU A 102 8.53 -0.16 -1.62
CA LEU A 102 7.64 1.00 -1.52
C LEU A 102 7.31 1.34 -0.07
N THR A 103 7.07 0.34 0.78
CA THR A 103 6.80 0.57 2.20
C THR A 103 8.00 1.23 2.89
N ILE A 104 9.22 0.74 2.63
CA ILE A 104 10.46 1.34 3.17
C ILE A 104 10.62 2.77 2.67
N ALA A 105 10.43 3.01 1.37
CA ALA A 105 10.53 4.36 0.78
C ALA A 105 9.53 5.33 1.45
N VAL A 106 8.29 4.88 1.67
CA VAL A 106 7.24 5.70 2.29
C VAL A 106 7.51 5.96 3.77
N ILE A 107 8.07 4.99 4.50
CA ILE A 107 8.54 5.20 5.88
C ILE A 107 9.63 6.26 5.92
N LEU A 108 10.64 6.16 5.04
CA LEU A 108 11.73 7.14 4.96
C LEU A 108 11.21 8.54 4.62
N LEU A 109 10.29 8.66 3.66
CA LEU A 109 9.63 9.92 3.31
C LEU A 109 8.84 10.49 4.50
N SER A 110 8.11 9.65 5.21
CA SER A 110 7.35 10.05 6.40
C SER A 110 8.29 10.61 7.48
N LEU A 111 9.38 9.91 7.79
CA LEU A 111 10.38 10.35 8.78
C LEU A 111 11.04 11.66 8.38
N LYS A 112 11.42 11.81 7.11
CA LYS A 112 12.00 13.05 6.57
C LYS A 112 11.03 14.21 6.73
N MET A 113 9.76 14.01 6.40
CA MET A 113 8.73 15.03 6.58
C MET A 113 8.51 15.40 8.05
N PHE A 114 8.38 14.43 8.96
CA PHE A 114 8.28 14.70 10.39
C PHE A 114 9.50 15.44 10.95
N GLY A 115 10.68 15.28 10.34
CA GLY A 115 11.88 16.05 10.66
C GLY A 115 11.76 17.51 10.23
N ILE A 116 11.38 17.75 8.97
CA ILE A 116 11.23 19.10 8.39
C ILE A 116 10.11 19.87 9.10
N TRP A 117 8.95 19.23 9.29
CA TRP A 117 7.78 19.90 9.88
C TRP A 117 8.02 20.33 11.33
N ARG A 118 8.81 19.57 12.10
CA ARG A 118 9.23 19.97 13.46
C ARG A 118 10.30 21.07 13.49
N ALA A 119 10.99 21.30 12.38
CA ALA A 119 12.00 22.35 12.27
C ALA A 119 11.39 23.68 11.81
N ASP A 120 10.34 23.61 10.98
CA ASP A 120 9.71 24.77 10.36
C ASP A 120 8.44 25.28 11.09
N TYR A 121 7.80 24.45 11.95
CA TYR A 121 6.59 24.77 12.73
C TYR A 121 6.73 24.34 14.19
#